data_AF-A0A963I5J5-F1
#
_entry.id   AF-A0A963I5J5-F1
#
_cell.length_a   1.000
_cell.length_b   1.000
_cell.length_c   1.000
_cell.angle_alpha   90.00
_cell.angle_beta   90.00
_cell.angle_gamma   90.00
#
_symmetry.space_group_name_H-M   'P 1'
#
loop_
_entity.id
_entity.type
_entity.pdbx_description
1 polymer ?
#
loop_
_entity_poly.entity_id
_entity_poly.type
_entity_poly.pdbx_seq_one_letter_code
_entity_poly.pdbx_strand_id
1 'polypeptide(L)'
;MNRTLHMTIAGSLALAGMLTVGTVAAQSGPGYDDPDNWPQYHRSYNAWRFSPLKDINKDNVAKLQVAWIHQPGDITHGLQATPIVIDGTLYYVSANNNVWAV
;
A
#
# COMPACT_ATOMS: atom_id res chain seq x y z
N MET A 1 -33.68 -0.14 -71.19
CA MET A 1 -34.04 1.05 -70.39
C MET A 1 -32.76 1.71 -69.91
N ASN A 2 -32.40 2.85 -70.50
CA ASN A 2 -31.26 3.69 -70.09
C ASN A 2 -31.58 4.41 -68.78
N ARG A 3 -30.54 4.77 -67.99
CA ARG A 3 -30.24 6.10 -67.40
C ARG A 3 -29.35 5.95 -66.14
N THR A 4 -28.08 6.34 -66.16
CA THR A 4 -27.45 7.68 -65.93
C THR A 4 -26.80 7.73 -64.52
N LEU A 5 -25.49 7.99 -64.47
CA LEU A 5 -24.68 8.22 -63.26
C LEU A 5 -25.23 9.37 -62.41
N HIS A 6 -24.96 9.38 -61.10
CA HIS A 6 -24.63 10.59 -60.33
C HIS A 6 -23.74 10.29 -59.11
N MET A 7 -22.77 11.17 -58.94
CA MET A 7 -21.70 11.27 -57.94
C MET A 7 -22.23 11.88 -56.61
N THR A 8 -21.34 11.97 -55.60
CA THR A 8 -21.37 12.81 -54.37
C THR A 8 -22.07 12.14 -53.14
N ILE A 9 -21.66 12.21 -51.85
CA ILE A 9 -20.97 13.20 -50.98
C ILE A 9 -20.24 12.48 -49.81
N ALA A 10 -19.22 13.17 -49.27
CA ALA A 10 -18.44 12.89 -48.07
C ALA A 10 -19.24 12.61 -46.77
N GLY A 11 -18.66 11.80 -45.88
CA GLY A 11 -19.17 11.57 -44.53
C GLY A 11 -18.04 11.38 -43.52
N SER A 12 -17.63 12.49 -42.91
CA SER A 12 -17.10 12.60 -41.53
C SER A 12 -16.00 11.63 -41.08
N LEU A 13 -14.77 12.14 -41.00
CA LEU A 13 -13.70 11.56 -40.19
C LEU A 13 -14.15 11.58 -38.71
N ALA A 14 -14.64 10.46 -38.19
CA ALA A 14 -14.83 10.29 -36.77
C ALA A 14 -13.46 10.15 -36.12
N LEU A 15 -12.96 11.24 -35.52
CA LEU A 15 -11.79 11.18 -34.65
C LEU A 15 -12.22 10.50 -33.35
N ALA A 16 -12.20 9.16 -33.34
CA ALA A 16 -12.32 8.37 -32.12
C ALA A 16 -11.04 8.57 -31.31
N GLY A 17 -11.01 9.61 -30.49
CA GLY A 17 -9.99 9.77 -29.46
C GLY A 17 -10.15 8.64 -28.45
N MET A 18 -9.33 7.60 -28.58
CA MET A 18 -9.18 6.58 -27.55
C MET A 18 -8.66 7.26 -26.28
N LEU A 19 -9.53 7.44 -25.28
CA LEU A 19 -9.05 7.59 -23.91
C LEU A 19 -8.45 6.25 -23.50
N THR A 20 -7.14 6.10 -23.64
CA THR A 20 -6.42 5.06 -22.93
C THR A 20 -6.49 5.44 -21.45
N VAL A 21 -7.43 4.84 -20.72
CA VAL A 21 -7.32 4.79 -19.26
C VAL A 21 -6.06 3.97 -18.99
N GLY A 22 -4.97 4.66 -18.66
CA GLY A 22 -3.74 4.00 -18.24
C GLY A 22 -4.07 3.14 -17.03
N THR A 23 -3.94 1.83 -17.15
CA THR A 23 -4.01 0.93 -16.00
C THR A 23 -2.87 1.30 -15.08
N VAL A 24 -3.18 1.90 -13.93
CA VAL A 24 -2.18 2.07 -12.87
C VAL A 24 -1.80 0.66 -12.45
N ALA A 25 -0.56 0.25 -12.72
CA ALA A 25 -0.08 -1.06 -12.29
C ALA A 25 -0.18 -1.13 -10.76
N ALA A 26 -0.69 -2.25 -10.24
CA ALA A 26 -0.62 -2.51 -8.81
C ALA A 26 0.86 -2.47 -8.39
N GLN A 27 1.15 -1.68 -7.37
CA GLN A 27 2.52 -1.56 -6.86
C GLN A 27 2.91 -2.91 -6.26
N SER A 28 4.04 -3.45 -6.70
CA SER A 28 4.58 -4.75 -6.27
C SER A 28 5.90 -4.55 -5.50
N GLY A 29 6.26 -5.53 -4.66
CA GLY A 29 7.46 -5.51 -3.83
C GLY A 29 7.18 -5.39 -2.34
N PRO A 30 8.24 -5.23 -1.51
CA PRO A 30 8.15 -5.24 -0.06
C PRO A 30 7.03 -4.35 0.47
N GLY A 31 6.12 -4.97 1.23
CA GLY A 31 4.95 -4.34 1.82
C GLY A 31 3.66 -4.48 1.00
N TYR A 32 3.72 -5.04 -0.21
CA TYR A 32 2.52 -5.41 -0.98
C TYR A 32 2.37 -6.92 -1.16
N ASP A 33 3.45 -7.69 -1.01
CA ASP A 33 3.45 -9.14 -1.23
C ASP A 33 2.72 -9.91 -0.12
N ASP A 34 2.82 -9.43 1.12
CA ASP A 34 2.12 -9.97 2.28
C ASP A 34 1.57 -8.81 3.16
N PRO A 35 0.24 -8.72 3.38
CA PRO A 35 -0.37 -7.69 4.21
C PRO A 35 -0.01 -7.79 5.70
N ASP A 36 0.38 -8.97 6.19
CA ASP A 36 0.71 -9.23 7.60
C ASP A 36 2.13 -8.74 7.95
N ASN A 37 2.97 -8.53 6.94
CA ASN A 37 4.33 -8.03 7.11
C ASN A 37 4.40 -6.49 7.06
N TRP A 38 5.32 -5.94 7.87
CA TRP A 38 5.77 -4.55 7.83
C TRP A 38 7.27 -4.51 7.58
N PRO A 39 7.73 -4.73 6.33
CA PRO A 39 9.12 -5.11 6.05
C PRO A 39 10.14 -3.96 6.09
N GLN A 40 9.68 -2.71 6.23
CA GLN A 40 10.54 -1.53 6.18
C GLN A 40 9.92 -0.36 6.94
N TYR A 41 10.71 0.69 7.21
CA TYR A 41 10.31 1.82 8.06
C TYR A 41 8.96 2.47 7.70
N HIS A 42 8.60 2.56 6.42
CA HIS A 42 7.30 3.10 5.97
C HIS A 42 6.34 2.03 5.43
N ARG A 43 6.53 0.75 5.77
CA ARG A 43 5.86 -0.45 5.23
C ARG A 43 6.16 -0.77 3.77
N SER A 44 6.01 0.21 2.87
CA SER A 44 6.11 0.03 1.41
C SER A 44 6.78 1.23 0.74
N TYR A 45 7.23 1.09 -0.51
CA TYR A 45 8.06 2.09 -1.18
C TYR A 45 7.36 3.43 -1.43
N ASN A 46 6.03 3.48 -1.47
CA ASN A 46 5.31 4.75 -1.59
C ASN A 46 5.37 5.60 -0.31
N ALA A 47 5.87 5.03 0.79
CA ALA A 47 6.04 5.65 2.10
C ALA A 47 4.75 6.17 2.77
N TRP A 48 3.57 5.65 2.41
CA TRP A 48 2.29 6.12 2.94
C TRP A 48 1.96 5.62 4.36
N ARG A 49 2.71 4.64 4.87
CA ARG A 49 2.43 3.97 6.16
C ARG A 49 0.99 3.41 6.23
N PHE A 50 0.45 2.98 5.10
CA PHE A 50 -0.89 2.42 4.99
C PHE A 50 -0.88 0.89 5.11
N SER A 51 -1.66 0.35 6.06
CA SER A 51 -1.92 -1.09 6.19
C SER A 51 -3.28 -1.44 5.55
N PRO A 52 -3.37 -2.51 4.73
CA PRO A 52 -4.63 -3.00 4.18
C PRO A 52 -5.42 -3.89 5.15
N LEU A 53 -4.87 -4.21 6.33
CA LEU A 53 -5.55 -5.03 7.34
C LEU A 53 -6.82 -4.35 7.85
N LYS A 54 -7.87 -5.15 8.10
CA LYS A 54 -9.22 -4.67 8.41
C LYS A 54 -9.86 -5.31 9.65
N ASP A 55 -9.13 -6.20 10.32
CA ASP A 55 -9.63 -6.91 11.50
C ASP A 55 -9.97 -5.94 12.63
N ILE A 56 -9.23 -4.83 12.73
CA ILE A 56 -9.56 -3.69 13.58
C ILE A 56 -10.18 -2.59 12.72
N ASN A 57 -11.36 -2.11 13.10
CA ASN A 57 -12.12 -1.11 12.38
C ASN A 57 -12.99 -0.25 13.32
N LYS A 58 -13.73 0.71 12.76
CA LYS A 58 -14.52 1.69 13.52
C LYS A 58 -15.57 1.04 14.44
N ASP A 59 -16.06 -0.12 14.07
CA ASP A 59 -17.14 -0.81 14.79
C ASP A 59 -16.62 -1.65 15.98
N ASN A 60 -15.33 -1.99 15.98
CA ASN A 60 -14.74 -2.87 17.00
C ASN A 60 -13.52 -2.32 17.74
N VAL A 61 -12.97 -1.16 17.34
CA VAL A 61 -11.78 -0.55 17.99
C VAL A 61 -11.97 -0.34 19.49
N ALA A 62 -13.20 -0.09 19.94
CA ALA A 62 -13.54 0.05 21.35
C ALA A 62 -13.36 -1.24 22.19
N LYS A 63 -13.16 -2.40 21.55
CA LYS A 63 -12.96 -3.70 22.19
C LYS A 63 -11.48 -4.06 22.35
N LEU A 64 -10.55 -3.21 21.89
CA LEU A 64 -9.13 -3.50 21.98
C LEU A 64 -8.65 -3.59 23.42
N GLN A 65 -7.78 -4.56 23.66
CA GLN A 65 -7.13 -4.81 24.94
C GLN A 65 -5.64 -5.02 24.70
N VAL A 66 -4.83 -4.75 25.72
CA VAL A 66 -3.40 -5.04 25.69
C VAL A 66 -3.21 -6.55 25.61
N ALA A 67 -2.61 -7.04 24.52
CA ALA A 67 -2.30 -8.46 24.36
C ALA A 67 -1.01 -8.85 25.12
N TRP A 68 0.00 -7.98 25.13
CA TRP A 68 1.28 -8.19 25.78
C TRP A 68 2.06 -6.87 25.94
N ILE A 69 3.09 -6.88 26.78
CA ILE A 69 4.01 -5.75 27.00
C ILE A 69 5.45 -6.29 27.03
N HIS A 70 6.35 -5.65 26.30
CA HIS A 70 7.79 -5.91 26.36
C HIS A 70 8.53 -4.65 26.86
N GLN A 71 9.46 -4.82 27.80
CA GLN A 71 10.23 -3.72 28.38
C GLN A 71 11.71 -3.85 27.97
N PRO A 72 12.22 -2.98 27.07
CA PRO A 72 13.62 -3.04 26.61
C PRO A 72 14.66 -2.61 27.66
N GLY A 73 14.23 -2.34 28.90
CA GLY A 73 15.09 -1.75 29.92
C GLY A 73 15.32 -0.27 29.69
N ASP A 74 16.53 0.12 29.31
CA ASP A 74 16.92 1.51 29.14
C ASP A 74 16.11 2.22 28.03
N ILE A 75 15.61 3.40 28.36
CA ILE A 75 14.85 4.28 27.47
C ILE A 75 15.44 5.71 27.45
N THR A 76 16.71 5.86 27.80
CA THR A 76 17.42 7.14 27.72
C THR A 76 17.23 7.76 26.34
N HIS A 77 16.83 9.04 26.30
CA HIS A 77 16.43 9.78 25.09
C HIS A 77 15.12 9.35 24.40
N GLY A 78 14.38 8.39 24.98
CA GLY A 78 13.09 7.91 24.48
C GLY A 78 13.20 6.85 23.39
N LEU A 79 12.05 6.30 22.98
CA LEU A 79 11.93 5.33 21.90
C LEU A 79 11.38 6.02 20.63
N GLN A 80 12.18 6.01 19.56
CA GLN A 80 11.83 6.61 18.26
C GLN A 80 11.73 5.58 17.12
N ALA A 81 11.87 4.29 17.45
CA ALA A 81 11.85 3.22 16.47
C ALA A 81 10.44 3.05 15.86
N THR A 82 10.40 2.74 14.57
CA THR A 82 9.24 2.14 13.92
C THR A 82 9.54 0.65 13.77
N PRO A 83 8.83 -0.24 14.48
CA PRO A 83 9.10 -1.67 14.40
C PRO A 83 8.94 -2.22 12.97
N ILE A 84 9.76 -3.20 12.63
CA ILE A 84 9.63 -4.01 11.41
C ILE A 84 9.09 -5.37 11.83
N VAL A 85 8.12 -5.89 11.09
CA VAL A 85 7.53 -7.22 11.33
C VAL A 85 7.69 -8.06 10.07
N ILE A 86 8.31 -9.22 10.22
CA ILE A 86 8.48 -10.22 9.15
C ILE A 86 8.17 -11.58 9.76
N ASP A 87 7.26 -12.33 9.13
CA ASP A 87 6.94 -13.72 9.44
C ASP A 87 6.65 -13.93 10.94
N GLY A 88 5.92 -12.97 11.53
CA GLY A 88 5.49 -12.99 12.93
C GLY A 88 6.53 -12.54 13.97
N THR A 89 7.76 -12.18 13.57
CA THR A 89 8.78 -11.64 14.49
C THR A 89 8.83 -10.12 14.42
N LEU A 90 8.82 -9.45 15.58
CA LEU A 90 8.90 -7.99 15.67
C LEU A 90 10.33 -7.54 16.01
N TYR A 91 10.89 -6.67 15.16
CA TYR A 91 12.22 -6.10 15.32
C TYR A 91 12.16 -4.60 15.60
N TYR A 92 12.89 -4.13 16.60
CA TYR A 92 13.03 -2.70 16.86
C TYR A 92 14.33 -2.35 17.59
N VAL A 93 14.65 -1.05 17.60
CA VAL A 93 15.85 -0.50 18.26
C VAL A 93 15.43 0.30 19.49
N SER A 94 16.12 0.11 20.62
CA SER A 94 15.94 0.88 21.85
C SER A 94 17.15 1.79 22.14
N ALA A 95 17.23 2.34 23.36
CA ALA A 95 18.36 3.16 23.78
C ALA A 95 19.71 2.43 23.56
N ASN A 96 20.76 3.22 23.34
CA ASN A 96 22.13 2.77 23.07
C ASN A 96 22.27 1.84 21.85
N ASN A 97 21.36 1.96 20.86
CA ASN A 97 21.33 1.14 19.65
C ASN A 97 21.13 -0.37 19.91
N ASN A 98 20.52 -0.73 21.03
CA ASN A 98 20.18 -2.13 21.31
C ASN A 98 19.07 -2.61 20.37
N VAL A 99 19.25 -3.78 19.75
CA VAL A 99 18.27 -4.39 18.84
C VAL A 99 17.54 -5.51 19.55
N TRP A 100 16.22 -5.54 19.38
CA TRP A 100 15.35 -6.57 19.92
C TRP A 100 14.67 -7.35 18.80
N ALA A 101 14.45 -8.64 19.05
CA ALA A 101 13.57 -9.52 18.29
C ALA A 101 12.62 -10.16 19.31
N VAL A 102 11.32 -9.95 19.14
CA VAL A 102 10.26 -10.38 20.07
C VAL A 102 9.24 -11.22 19.32
#